data_AF-A0A944N106-F1
#
_entry.id   AF-A0A944N106-F1
#
_cell.length_a   1.000
_cell.length_b   1.000
_cell.length_c   1.000
_cell.angle_alpha   90.00
_cell.angle_beta   90.00
_cell.angle_gamma   90.00
#
_symmetry.space_group_name_H-M   'P 1'
#
loop_
_entity.id
_entity.type
_entity.pdbx_description
1 polymer ?
#
loop_
_entity_poly.entity_id
_entity_poly.type
_entity_poly.pdbx_seq_one_letter_code
_entity_poly.pdbx_strand_id
1 'polypeptide(L)'
;MIIQVIDQGIGIPEERLAAIFEAFTQADDSTTRRYGGTGLGLAITKELTELLKGTLSVKSTVGEGSVFTVTLPLTEVQESEMQLMDADSSKVQFAQGSRVLVVEDIQKNREM
;
A
#
# COMPACT_ATOMS: atom_id res chain seq x y z
N MET A 1 4.31 -3.59 -13.88
CA MET A 1 3.25 -2.55 -13.89
C MET A 1 3.81 -1.25 -13.31
N ILE A 2 3.44 -0.09 -13.86
CA ILE A 2 3.82 1.23 -13.35
C ILE A 2 2.55 2.03 -13.05
N ILE A 3 2.49 2.68 -11.88
CA ILE A 3 1.39 3.54 -11.44
C ILE A 3 1.98 4.89 -11.06
N GLN A 4 1.39 5.98 -11.55
CA GLN A 4 1.81 7.35 -11.23
C GLN A 4 0.68 8.16 -10.63
N VAL A 5 0.99 8.91 -9.57
CA VAL A 5 0.10 9.88 -8.95
C VAL A 5 0.75 11.26 -9.07
N ILE A 6 0.04 12.18 -9.72
CA ILE A 6 0.51 13.53 -10.02
C ILE A 6 -0.35 14.51 -9.22
N ASP A 7 0.30 15.40 -8.47
CA ASP A 7 -0.34 16.50 -7.76
C ASP A 7 0.24 17.85 -8.19
N GLN A 8 -0.53 18.92 -7.97
CA GLN A 8 -0.13 20.32 -8.22
C GLN A 8 0.00 21.10 -6.90
N GLY A 9 0.38 20.40 -5.83
CA GLY A 9 0.54 20.98 -4.50
C GLY A 9 1.76 21.88 -4.39
N ILE A 10 2.14 22.18 -3.15
CA ILE A 10 3.27 23.07 -2.84
C ILE A 10 4.64 22.51 -3.26
N GLY A 11 4.72 21.24 -3.63
CA GLY A 11 5.98 20.53 -3.90
C GLY A 11 6.79 20.25 -2.65
N ILE A 12 7.93 19.59 -2.82
CA ILE A 12 8.81 19.09 -1.76
C ILE A 12 10.24 19.53 -2.10
N PRO A 13 10.94 20.20 -1.17
CA PRO A 13 12.36 20.55 -1.34
C PRO A 13 13.24 19.31 -1.54
N GLU A 14 14.28 19.43 -2.36
CA GLU A 14 15.17 18.32 -2.73
C GLU A 14 15.79 17.65 -1.50
N GLU A 15 16.22 18.46 -0.51
CA GLU A 15 16.83 18.00 0.73
C GLU A 15 15.88 17.18 1.62
N ARG A 16 14.57 17.22 1.37
CA ARG A 16 13.56 16.46 2.13
C ARG A 16 13.02 15.24 1.40
N LEU A 17 13.35 15.03 0.12
CA LEU A 17 12.79 13.93 -0.69
C LEU A 17 13.08 12.54 -0.11
N ALA A 18 14.20 12.35 0.58
CA ALA A 18 14.48 11.09 1.27
C ALA A 18 13.66 10.94 2.56
N ALA A 19 13.54 12.03 3.31
CA ALA A 19 12.95 12.06 4.65
C ALA A 19 11.43 11.85 4.64
N ILE A 20 10.72 12.20 3.56
CA ILE A 20 9.26 12.02 3.46
C ILE A 20 8.79 10.56 3.52
N PHE A 21 9.71 9.60 3.36
CA PHE A 21 9.42 8.17 3.48
C PHE A 21 9.70 7.61 4.87
N GLU A 22 10.22 8.41 5.79
CA GLU A 22 10.44 8.02 7.17
C GLU A 22 9.15 8.15 7.98
N ALA A 23 8.93 7.20 8.89
CA ALA A 23 7.76 7.20 9.75
C ALA A 23 7.75 8.44 10.65
N PHE A 24 6.59 9.08 10.76
CA PHE A 24 6.38 10.30 11.56
C PHE A 24 7.14 11.54 11.07
N THR A 25 7.76 11.48 9.90
CA THR A 25 8.45 12.64 9.30
C THR A 25 7.49 13.43 8.41
N GLN A 26 7.46 14.75 8.60
CA GLN A 26 6.71 15.68 7.74
C GLN A 26 7.67 16.59 6.98
N ALA A 27 7.27 16.99 5.77
CA ALA A 27 8.08 17.87 4.93
C ALA A 27 8.24 19.29 5.50
N ASP A 28 7.49 19.69 6.53
CA ASP A 28 7.73 20.93 7.28
C ASP A 28 6.99 20.91 8.64
N ASP A 29 7.60 21.47 9.69
CA ASP A 29 6.96 21.65 11.02
C ASP A 29 5.80 22.66 10.95
N SER A 30 5.79 23.52 9.93
CA SER A 30 4.71 24.49 9.70
C SER A 30 3.45 23.86 9.08
N THR A 31 3.58 22.69 8.43
CA THR A 31 2.49 22.07 7.65
C THR A 31 1.50 21.29 8.49
N THR A 32 1.85 20.89 9.72
CA THR A 32 0.94 20.16 10.63
C THR A 32 -0.32 20.95 10.94
N ARG A 33 -0.24 22.29 10.92
CA ARG A 33 -1.40 23.19 11.13
C ARG A 33 -2.24 23.46 9.88
N ARG A 34 -1.72 23.22 8.67
CA ARG A 34 -2.39 23.61 7.41
C ARG A 34 -2.87 22.43 6.56
N TYR A 35 -2.17 21.29 6.61
CA TYR A 35 -2.50 20.11 5.80
C TYR A 35 -2.67 18.82 6.62
N GLY A 36 -2.27 18.81 7.90
CA GLY A 36 -2.51 17.69 8.83
C GLY A 36 -1.80 16.38 8.44
N GLY A 37 -1.90 15.37 9.30
CA GLY A 37 -1.38 14.01 9.04
C GLY A 37 -0.28 13.57 10.00
N THR A 38 -0.14 12.26 10.18
CA THR A 38 0.84 11.62 11.10
C THR A 38 2.19 11.34 10.44
N GLY A 39 2.36 11.63 9.15
CA GLY A 39 3.57 11.28 8.38
C GLY A 39 3.72 9.78 8.09
N LEU A 40 2.71 8.94 8.38
CA LEU A 40 2.81 7.50 8.18
C LEU A 40 2.51 7.01 6.77
N GLY A 41 1.70 7.75 6.00
CA GLY A 41 1.17 7.26 4.72
C GLY A 41 2.25 6.83 3.71
N LEU A 42 3.26 7.67 3.49
CA LEU A 42 4.34 7.37 2.54
C LEU A 42 5.29 6.29 3.07
N ALA A 43 5.54 6.24 4.38
CA ALA A 43 6.33 5.18 5.00
C ALA A 43 5.68 3.80 4.79
N ILE A 44 4.37 3.69 5.07
CA ILE A 44 3.59 2.47 4.83
C ILE A 44 3.57 2.12 3.35
N THR A 45 3.38 3.12 2.47
CA THR A 45 3.34 2.88 1.02
C THR A 45 4.67 2.33 0.50
N LYS A 46 5.81 2.85 1.00
CA LYS A 46 7.14 2.35 0.68
C LYS A 46 7.31 0.91 1.13
N GLU A 47 6.99 0.61 2.39
CA GLU A 47 7.10 -0.74 2.95
C GLU A 47 6.26 -1.75 2.17
N LEU A 48 4.99 -1.44 1.90
CA LEU A 48 4.11 -2.31 1.10
C LEU A 48 4.64 -2.53 -0.31
N THR A 49 5.17 -1.48 -0.95
CA THR A 49 5.75 -1.59 -2.30
C THR A 49 6.99 -2.48 -2.31
N GLU A 50 7.87 -2.33 -1.32
CA GLU A 50 9.07 -3.15 -1.18
C GLU A 50 8.74 -4.62 -0.84
N LEU A 51 7.73 -4.87 -0.01
CA LEU A 51 7.21 -6.22 0.27
C LEU A 51 6.71 -6.91 -1.01
N LEU A 52 6.12 -6.16 -1.92
CA LEU A 52 5.73 -6.63 -3.26
C LEU A 52 6.90 -6.67 -4.25
N LYS A 53 8.15 -6.52 -3.78
CA LYS A 53 9.39 -6.47 -4.57
C LYS A 53 9.40 -5.35 -5.61
N GLY A 54 8.59 -4.33 -5.40
CA GLY A 54 8.51 -3.15 -6.23
C GLY A 54 9.44 -2.03 -5.79
N THR A 55 9.27 -0.88 -6.43
CA THR A 55 9.96 0.37 -6.08
C THR A 55 8.99 1.54 -6.03
N LEU A 56 9.23 2.47 -5.11
CA LEU A 56 8.52 3.75 -5.00
C LEU A 56 9.53 4.88 -5.17
N SER A 57 9.24 5.83 -6.06
CA SER A 57 10.06 7.02 -6.31
C SER A 57 9.19 8.28 -6.37
N VAL A 58 9.83 9.43 -6.17
CA VAL A 58 9.19 10.74 -6.23
C VAL A 58 10.03 11.71 -7.05
N LYS A 59 9.37 12.57 -7.82
CA LYS A 59 9.94 13.80 -8.38
C LYS A 59 9.08 14.96 -7.92
N SER A 60 9.69 16.04 -7.45
CA SER A 60 8.95 17.18 -6.94
C SER A 60 9.72 18.46 -7.19
N THR A 61 8.98 19.54 -7.48
CA THR A 61 9.52 20.89 -7.58
C THR A 61 8.67 21.80 -6.70
N VAL A 62 9.33 22.59 -5.84
CA VAL A 62 8.63 23.55 -4.97
C VAL A 62 7.82 24.54 -5.83
N GLY A 63 6.52 24.64 -5.55
CA GLY A 63 5.57 25.49 -6.27
C GLY A 63 4.95 24.86 -7.52
N GLU A 64 5.42 23.70 -7.99
CA GLU A 64 4.85 23.02 -9.17
C GLU A 64 4.09 21.73 -8.82
N GLY A 65 4.40 21.13 -7.67
CA GLY A 65 3.77 19.88 -7.20
C GLY A 65 4.71 18.68 -7.25
N SER A 66 4.16 17.47 -7.21
CA SER A 66 4.94 16.23 -7.16
C SER A 66 4.35 15.12 -8.03
N VAL A 67 5.21 14.17 -8.38
CA VAL A 67 4.88 12.93 -9.08
C VAL A 67 5.45 11.75 -8.31
N PHE A 68 4.57 10.94 -7.74
CA PHE A 68 4.93 9.67 -7.09
C PHE A 68 4.74 8.53 -8.08
N THR A 69 5.74 7.64 -8.17
CA THR A 69 5.74 6.52 -9.12
C THR A 69 6.01 5.22 -8.39
N VAL A 70 5.03 4.30 -8.44
CA VAL A 70 5.13 2.92 -7.96
C VAL A 70 5.38 1.99 -9.15
N THR A 71 6.38 1.13 -9.03
CA THR A 71 6.68 0.08 -10.02
C THR A 71 6.59 -1.28 -9.35
N LEU A 72 5.74 -2.17 -9.87
CA LEU A 72 5.54 -3.52 -9.34
C LEU A 72 5.94 -4.58 -10.38
N PRO A 73 6.73 -5.60 -10.01
CA PRO A 73 7.03 -6.74 -10.87
C PRO A 73 5.86 -7.73 -10.86
N LEU A 74 4.80 -7.40 -11.59
CA LEU A 74 3.66 -8.30 -11.76
C LEU A 74 3.95 -9.30 -12.87
N THR A 75 3.74 -10.57 -12.59
CA THR A 75 3.69 -11.63 -13.60
C THR A 75 2.23 -11.90 -13.92
N GLU A 76 1.92 -12.02 -15.21
CA GLU A 76 0.59 -12.44 -15.64
C GLU A 76 0.40 -13.92 -15.26
N VAL A 77 -0.64 -14.19 -14.46
CA VAL A 77 -1.00 -15.55 -14.04
C VAL A 77 -2.11 -16.02 -14.96
N GLN A 78 -1.95 -17.21 -15.55
CA GLN A 78 -3.00 -17.80 -16.38
C GLN A 78 -4.15 -18.31 -15.49
N GLU A 79 -5.40 -18.20 -15.94
CA GLU A 79 -6.59 -18.64 -15.17
C GLU A 79 -6.49 -20.09 -14.66
N SER A 80 -5.81 -20.97 -15.41
CA SER A 80 -5.58 -22.37 -15.01
C SER A 80 -4.68 -22.53 -13.79
N GLU A 81 -3.79 -21.58 -13.52
CA GLU A 81 -2.90 -21.60 -12.34
C GLU A 81 -3.61 -21.06 -11.09
N MET A 82 -4.60 -20.19 -11.27
CA MET A 82 -5.39 -19.61 -10.18
C MET A 82 -6.27 -20.67 -9.48
N GLN A 83 -6.76 -21.67 -10.23
CA GLN A 83 -7.53 -22.81 -9.70
C GLN A 83 -6.69 -23.79 -8.85
N LEU A 84 -5.36 -23.78 -8.99
CA LEU A 84 -4.44 -24.65 -8.23
C LEU A 84 -4.02 -24.00 -6.90
N MET A 85 -4.21 -22.69 -6.75
CA MET A 85 -3.87 -21.91 -5.55
C MET A 85 -5.04 -21.75 -4.58
N ASP A 86 -6.22 -22.28 -4.91
CA ASP A 86 -7.27 -22.47 -3.91
C ASP A 86 -6.63 -23.23 -2.75
N ALA A 87 -6.58 -22.57 -1.58
CA ALA A 87 -6.07 -23.15 -0.36
C ALA A 87 -6.73 -24.52 -0.24
N ASP A 88 -5.91 -25.56 -0.25
CA ASP A 88 -6.37 -26.95 -0.27
C ASP A 88 -7.28 -27.20 0.94
N SER A 89 -8.57 -26.94 0.75
CA SER A 89 -9.60 -27.02 1.79
C SER A 89 -9.77 -28.46 2.25
N SER A 90 -9.26 -29.42 1.48
CA SER A 90 -9.18 -30.82 1.86
C SER A 90 -8.25 -31.08 3.05
N LYS A 91 -7.36 -30.13 3.41
CA LYS A 91 -6.52 -30.20 4.62
C LYS A 91 -7.30 -29.95 5.91
N VAL A 92 -8.47 -29.31 5.84
CA VAL A 92 -9.31 -29.03 7.00
C VAL A 92 -10.51 -29.96 6.96
N GLN A 93 -10.40 -31.09 7.66
CA GLN A 93 -11.49 -32.05 7.81
C GLN A 93 -12.18 -31.84 9.15
N PHE A 94 -13.44 -31.44 9.10
CA PHE A 94 -14.30 -31.42 10.28
C PHE A 94 -14.91 -32.80 10.48
N ALA A 95 -14.98 -33.25 11.73
CA ALA A 95 -15.70 -34.47 12.05
C ALA A 95 -17.19 -34.29 11.74
N GLN A 96 -17.86 -35.40 11.41
CA GLN A 96 -19.29 -35.38 11.14
C GLN A 96 -20.05 -34.90 12.39
N GLY A 97 -20.84 -33.83 12.26
CA GLY A 97 -21.57 -33.21 13.36
C GLY A 97 -20.85 -32.04 14.06
N SER A 98 -19.68 -31.61 13.57
CA SER A 98 -19.03 -30.39 14.07
C SER A 98 -19.89 -29.14 13.82
N ARG A 99 -19.84 -28.20 14.76
CA ARG A 99 -20.38 -26.84 14.61
C ARG A 99 -19.21 -25.88 14.46
N VAL A 100 -19.16 -25.16 13.36
CA VAL A 100 -18.11 -24.15 13.09
C VAL A 100 -18.65 -22.78 13.47
N LEU A 101 -17.90 -22.04 14.29
CA LEU A 101 -18.16 -20.64 14.58
C LEU A 101 -17.12 -19.80 13.83
N VAL A 102 -17.58 -19.03 12.85
CA VAL A 102 -16.75 -18.03 12.17
C VAL A 102 -16.95 -16.72 12.92
N VAL A 103 -15.87 -16.18 13.47
CA VAL A 103 -15.86 -14.86 14.08
C VAL A 103 -15.09 -13.96 13.14
N GLU A 104 -15.80 -13.03 12.51
CA GLU A 104 -15.18 -11.98 11.72
C GLU A 104 -15.81 -10.64 12.07
N ASP A 105 -14.97 -9.64 12.33
CA ASP A 105 -15.36 -8.32 12.82
C ASP A 105 -15.67 -7.34 11.68
N ILE A 106 -15.01 -7.48 10.53
CA ILE A 106 -15.24 -6.65 9.34
C ILE A 106 -16.42 -7.21 8.52
N GLN A 107 -17.51 -6.43 8.45
CA GLN A 107 -18.73 -6.84 7.75
C GLN A 107 -18.51 -7.25 6.29
N LYS A 108 -17.66 -6.52 5.57
CA LYS A 108 -17.39 -6.77 4.16
C LYS A 108 -16.73 -8.13 3.89
N ASN A 109 -16.00 -8.66 4.86
CA ASN A 109 -15.31 -9.94 4.74
C ASN A 109 -16.23 -11.14 5.04
N ARG A 110 -17.40 -10.91 5.64
CA ARG A 110 -18.42 -11.96 5.88
C ARG A 110 -19.25 -12.29 4.65
N GLU A 111 -19.23 -11.42 3.64
CA GLU A 111 -20.07 -11.50 2.44
C GLU A 111 -19.28 -11.95 1.18
N MET A 112 -17.96 -12.14 1.31
CA MET A 112 -17.10 -12.77 0.29
C MET A 112 -17.02 -14.28 0.52
#